data_AF-A0A914ZBW0-F1
#
_entry.id   AF-A0A914ZBW0-F1
#
_cell.length_a   1.000
_cell.length_b   1.000
_cell.length_c   1.000
_cell.angle_alpha   90.00
_cell.angle_beta   90.00
_cell.angle_gamma   90.00
#
_symmetry.space_group_name_H-M   'P 1'
#
loop_
_entity.id
_entity.type
_entity.pdbx_description
1 polymer ?
#
loop_
_entity_poly.entity_id
_entity_poly.type
_entity_poly.pdbx_seq_one_letter_code
_entity_poly.pdbx_strand_id
1 'polypeptide(L)'
;MLAEGVVIAINDYTNSERSLCAPLNLDILLRYEMLVPDQQVLKYGGVLDADGFIPKFNGKAKNTEAAFMLVFTTTPGHAKYEATVQYDSKSNTLTVDMLAISHVNKYGNTPHCIIDKNFFMATYCVCYDKI
;
A
#
# COMPACT_ATOMS: atom_id res chain seq x y z
N MET A 1 -2.54 -5.23 -12.74
CA MET A 1 -3.55 -4.77 -11.74
C MET A 1 -2.84 -4.13 -10.55
N LEU A 2 -3.41 -3.14 -9.83
CA LEU A 2 -2.70 -2.41 -8.76
C LEU A 2 -2.15 -3.33 -7.65
N ALA A 3 -2.92 -4.35 -7.24
CA ALA A 3 -2.48 -5.31 -6.22
C ALA A 3 -1.29 -6.17 -6.68
N GLU A 4 -1.22 -6.54 -7.96
CA GLU A 4 -0.04 -7.22 -8.52
C GLU A 4 1.19 -6.31 -8.46
N GLY A 5 1.03 -5.02 -8.72
CA GLY A 5 2.10 -4.03 -8.57
C GLY A 5 2.62 -3.94 -7.14
N VAL A 6 1.75 -4.06 -6.13
CA VAL A 6 2.17 -4.14 -4.72
C VAL A 6 2.94 -5.44 -4.45
N VAL A 7 2.47 -6.58 -4.96
CA VAL A 7 3.18 -7.86 -4.79
C VAL A 7 4.56 -7.84 -5.46
N ILE A 8 4.68 -7.21 -6.63
CA ILE A 8 5.97 -6.97 -7.29
C ILE A 8 6.89 -6.13 -6.39
N ALA A 9 6.40 -5.02 -5.85
CA ALA A 9 7.19 -4.19 -4.93
C ALA A 9 7.63 -4.95 -3.66
N ILE A 10 6.76 -5.80 -3.10
CA ILE A 10 7.11 -6.69 -1.99
C ILE A 10 8.22 -7.67 -2.38
N ASN A 11 8.13 -8.24 -3.58
CA ASN A 11 9.15 -9.15 -4.08
C ASN A 11 10.47 -8.42 -4.35
N ASP A 12 10.45 -7.22 -4.92
CA ASP A 12 11.67 -6.43 -5.12
C ASP A 12 12.33 -6.09 -3.78
N TYR A 13 11.53 -5.72 -2.77
CA TYR A 13 12.01 -5.44 -1.42
C TYR A 13 12.68 -6.65 -0.77
N THR A 14 12.11 -7.85 -0.92
CA THR A 14 12.64 -9.11 -0.33
C THR A 14 13.71 -9.81 -1.18
N ASN A 15 14.10 -9.23 -2.31
CA ASN A 15 14.95 -9.91 -3.29
C ASN A 15 16.35 -10.29 -2.76
N SER A 16 16.92 -9.50 -1.85
CA SER A 16 18.23 -9.82 -1.25
C SER A 16 18.20 -11.07 -0.36
N GLU A 17 17.02 -11.50 0.07
CA GLU A 17 16.83 -12.64 0.98
C GLU A 17 16.16 -13.83 0.28
N ARG A 18 16.29 -13.94 -1.05
CA ARG A 18 15.69 -15.03 -1.85
C ARG A 18 16.20 -16.43 -1.51
N SER A 19 17.31 -16.56 -0.80
CA SER A 19 17.74 -17.87 -0.26
C SER A 19 16.91 -18.32 0.95
N LEU A 20 16.18 -17.40 1.59
CA LEU A 20 15.39 -17.64 2.79
C LEU A 20 13.88 -17.47 2.52
N CYS A 21 13.51 -16.36 1.86
CA CYS A 21 12.14 -15.92 1.62
C CYS A 21 11.67 -16.29 0.22
N ALA A 22 10.62 -17.08 0.14
CA ALA A 22 9.98 -17.42 -1.12
C ALA A 22 9.31 -16.19 -1.78
N PRO A 23 9.30 -16.14 -3.12
CA PRO A 23 8.57 -15.10 -3.84
C PRO A 23 7.07 -15.26 -3.59
N LEU A 24 6.39 -14.14 -3.38
CA LEU A 24 4.95 -14.09 -3.19
C LEU A 24 4.24 -13.90 -4.53
N ASN A 25 3.06 -14.49 -4.66
CA ASN A 25 2.12 -14.30 -5.75
C ASN A 25 0.83 -13.73 -5.19
N LEU A 26 0.16 -12.89 -5.97
CA LEU A 26 -1.20 -12.48 -5.65
C LEU A 26 -2.12 -13.70 -5.70
N ASP A 27 -2.89 -13.90 -4.65
CA ASP A 27 -3.88 -14.96 -4.56
C ASP A 27 -5.27 -14.41 -4.89
N ILE A 28 -5.81 -13.55 -4.01
CA ILE A 28 -7.15 -12.97 -4.19
C ILE A 28 -7.13 -11.48 -3.81
N LEU A 29 -7.75 -10.64 -4.64
CA LEU A 29 -8.10 -9.26 -4.27
C LEU A 29 -9.44 -9.26 -3.54
N LEU A 30 -9.45 -8.89 -2.26
CA LEU A 30 -10.64 -8.91 -1.41
C LEU A 30 -11.40 -7.58 -1.45
N ARG A 31 -10.69 -6.45 -1.49
CA ARG A 31 -11.27 -5.10 -1.51
C ARG A 31 -10.36 -4.15 -2.26
N TYR A 32 -10.98 -3.21 -2.98
CA TYR A 32 -10.31 -2.06 -3.56
C TYR A 32 -11.21 -0.83 -3.38
N GLU A 33 -10.63 0.28 -2.93
CA GLU A 33 -11.34 1.54 -2.73
C GLU A 33 -10.47 2.70 -3.21
N MET A 34 -11.06 3.63 -3.96
CA MET A 34 -10.41 4.89 -4.31
C MET A 34 -10.65 5.89 -3.18
N LEU A 35 -9.56 6.43 -2.61
CA LEU A 35 -9.61 7.45 -1.59
C LEU A 35 -9.69 8.82 -2.27
N VAL A 36 -10.90 9.38 -2.33
CA VAL A 36 -11.15 10.71 -2.90
C VAL A 36 -11.18 11.77 -1.79
N PRO A 37 -10.39 12.84 -1.91
CA PRO A 37 -10.49 14.03 -1.06
C PRO A 37 -11.91 14.62 -1.02
N ASP A 38 -12.27 15.17 0.13
CA ASP A 38 -13.55 15.86 0.31
C ASP A 38 -13.67 17.05 -0.68
N GLN A 39 -14.86 17.22 -1.27
CA GLN A 39 -15.10 18.26 -2.27
C GLN A 39 -14.88 19.68 -1.72
N GLN A 40 -15.12 19.92 -0.44
CA GLN A 40 -14.89 21.22 0.19
C GLN A 40 -13.40 21.54 0.25
N VAL A 41 -12.56 20.53 0.52
CA VAL A 41 -11.10 20.68 0.46
C VAL A 41 -10.66 21.03 -0.96
N LEU A 42 -11.18 20.35 -1.97
CA LEU A 42 -10.87 20.65 -3.39
C LEU A 42 -11.32 22.04 -3.83
N LYS A 43 -12.41 22.54 -3.25
CA LYS A 43 -12.96 23.86 -3.54
C LYS A 43 -12.36 24.95 -2.66
N TYR A 44 -11.54 24.64 -1.66
CA TYR A 44 -10.93 25.67 -0.82
C TYR A 44 -9.98 26.55 -1.66
N GLY A 45 -10.23 27.86 -1.62
CA GLY A 45 -9.50 28.89 -2.38
C GLY A 45 -8.90 30.00 -1.51
N GLY A 46 -8.93 29.83 -0.18
CA GLY A 46 -8.45 30.82 0.80
C GLY A 46 -9.54 31.22 1.80
N VAL A 47 -9.42 32.42 2.36
CA VAL A 47 -10.38 33.01 3.33
C VAL A 47 -11.12 34.21 2.70
N LEU A 48 -12.34 34.48 3.17
CA LEU A 48 -13.17 35.62 2.73
C LEU A 48 -13.01 36.85 3.63
N ASP A 49 -12.59 36.67 4.86
CA ASP A 49 -12.52 37.66 5.93
C ASP A 49 -11.07 37.94 6.36
N ALA A 50 -10.88 39.04 7.11
CA ALA A 50 -9.56 39.52 7.52
C ALA A 50 -8.95 38.71 8.68
N ASP A 51 -9.79 38.15 9.54
CA ASP A 51 -9.44 37.27 10.65
C ASP A 51 -9.35 35.79 10.24
N GLY A 52 -9.90 35.42 9.08
CA GLY A 52 -9.67 34.14 8.42
C GLY A 52 -10.58 32.99 8.87
N PHE A 53 -11.71 33.28 9.51
CA PHE A 53 -12.64 32.26 10.00
C PHE A 53 -13.69 31.84 8.96
N ILE A 54 -13.89 32.62 7.90
CA ILE A 54 -14.85 32.31 6.83
C ILE A 54 -14.10 31.75 5.62
N PRO A 55 -14.21 30.44 5.34
CA PRO A 55 -13.54 29.82 4.20
C PRO A 55 -14.16 30.26 2.87
N LYS A 56 -13.31 30.44 1.86
CA LYS A 56 -13.70 30.74 0.48
C LYS A 56 -13.68 29.46 -0.36
N PHE A 57 -14.85 28.98 -0.81
CA PHE A 57 -14.96 27.76 -1.61
C PHE A 57 -15.12 28.02 -3.12
N ASN A 58 -14.10 28.60 -3.76
CA ASN A 58 -14.07 28.84 -5.21
C ASN A 58 -12.81 28.30 -5.93
N GLY A 59 -12.04 27.47 -5.22
CA GLY A 59 -10.87 26.77 -5.73
C GLY A 59 -11.24 25.83 -6.90
N LYS A 60 -10.26 25.62 -7.78
CA LYS A 60 -10.38 24.77 -8.97
C LYS A 60 -9.38 23.61 -8.94
N ALA A 61 -8.94 23.20 -7.75
CA ALA A 61 -8.00 22.10 -7.61
C ALA A 61 -8.60 20.83 -8.23
N LYS A 62 -7.80 20.11 -9.01
CA LYS A 62 -8.17 18.83 -9.62
C LYS A 62 -7.23 17.76 -9.09
N ASN A 63 -7.77 16.63 -8.64
CA ASN A 63 -6.95 15.48 -8.31
C ASN A 63 -6.41 14.86 -9.59
N THR A 64 -5.10 14.93 -9.78
CA THR A 64 -4.40 14.24 -10.87
C THR A 64 -3.83 12.89 -10.43
N GLU A 65 -3.69 12.70 -9.12
CA GLU A 65 -3.23 11.48 -8.48
C GLU A 65 -4.38 10.90 -7.66
N ALA A 66 -4.52 9.58 -7.72
CA ALA A 66 -5.54 8.86 -6.99
C ALA A 66 -4.86 7.91 -5.99
N ALA A 67 -5.24 8.06 -4.72
CA ALA A 67 -4.88 7.11 -3.68
C ALA A 67 -5.85 5.94 -3.71
N PHE A 68 -5.34 4.72 -3.61
CA PHE A 68 -6.13 3.50 -3.54
C PHE A 68 -5.78 2.71 -2.30
N MET A 69 -6.80 2.22 -1.59
CA MET A 69 -6.66 1.25 -0.52
C MET A 69 -7.03 -0.13 -1.04
N LEU A 70 -6.12 -1.08 -0.88
CA LEU A 70 -6.25 -2.45 -1.38
C LEU A 70 -6.17 -3.41 -0.20
N VAL A 71 -7.05 -4.43 -0.19
CA VAL A 71 -6.93 -5.57 0.71
C VAL A 71 -6.87 -6.83 -0.12
N PHE A 72 -5.82 -7.63 0.04
CA PHE A 72 -5.59 -8.82 -0.79
C PHE A 72 -4.87 -9.92 -0.01
N THR A 73 -4.89 -11.14 -0.54
CA THR A 73 -4.11 -12.27 -0.03
C THR A 73 -2.97 -12.64 -0.97
N THR A 74 -1.93 -13.27 -0.41
CA THR A 74 -0.82 -13.82 -1.20
C THR A 74 -0.61 -15.30 -0.92
N THR A 75 0.01 -15.98 -1.89
CA THR A 75 0.61 -17.30 -1.70
C THR A 75 2.11 -17.24 -1.95
N PRO A 76 2.94 -18.04 -1.27
CA PRO A 76 2.59 -18.93 -0.15
C PRO A 76 2.26 -18.16 1.15
N GLY A 77 1.83 -18.88 2.20
CA GLY A 77 1.62 -18.34 3.55
C GLY A 77 0.25 -17.73 3.84
N HIS A 78 -0.60 -17.52 2.83
CA HIS A 78 -1.96 -16.96 2.98
C HIS A 78 -1.98 -15.66 3.80
N ALA A 79 -0.94 -14.84 3.62
CA ALA A 79 -0.85 -13.52 4.23
C ALA A 79 -1.93 -12.63 3.66
N LYS A 80 -2.64 -11.89 4.53
CA LYS A 80 -3.61 -10.88 4.15
C LYS A 80 -2.96 -9.52 4.34
N TYR A 81 -2.79 -8.77 3.27
CA TYR A 81 -2.23 -7.42 3.30
C TYR A 81 -3.31 -6.37 3.12
N GLU A 82 -3.09 -5.22 3.75
CA GLU A 82 -3.73 -3.95 3.43
C GLU A 82 -2.66 -2.97 2.99
N ALA A 83 -2.84 -2.33 1.84
CA ALA A 83 -1.87 -1.40 1.27
C ALA A 83 -2.56 -0.14 0.76
N THR A 84 -1.98 1.03 1.08
CA THR A 84 -2.36 2.30 0.44
C THR A 84 -1.32 2.66 -0.62
N VAL A 85 -1.76 2.87 -1.85
CA VAL A 85 -0.89 3.17 -3.00
C VAL A 85 -1.32 4.44 -3.70
N GLN A 86 -0.37 5.15 -4.29
CA GLN A 86 -0.65 6.30 -5.16
C GLN A 86 -0.51 5.88 -6.61
N TYR A 87 -1.51 6.17 -7.42
CA TYR A 87 -1.48 5.90 -8.85
C TYR A 87 -1.66 7.19 -9.64
N ASP A 88 -0.67 7.48 -10.50
CA ASP A 88 -0.73 8.55 -11.47
C ASP A 88 -1.14 7.99 -12.84
N SER A 89 -2.38 8.31 -13.22
CA SER A 89 -2.96 7.89 -14.50
C SER A 89 -2.26 8.47 -15.74
N LYS A 90 -1.55 9.59 -15.62
CA LYS A 90 -0.86 10.24 -16.75
C LYS A 90 0.45 9.54 -17.08
N SER A 91 1.24 9.24 -16.05
CA SER A 91 2.52 8.55 -16.19
C SER A 91 2.40 7.03 -16.15
N ASN A 92 1.22 6.50 -15.79
CA ASN A 92 0.98 5.08 -15.54
C ASN A 92 1.93 4.53 -14.46
N THR A 93 2.19 5.33 -13.44
CA THR A 93 3.13 5.00 -12.35
C THR A 93 2.36 4.63 -11.09
N LEU A 94 2.77 3.52 -10.47
CA LEU A 94 2.31 3.08 -9.17
C LEU A 94 3.41 3.34 -8.13
N THR A 95 3.11 4.15 -7.13
CA THR A 95 4.00 4.39 -6.00
C THR A 95 3.53 3.57 -4.81
N VAL A 96 4.43 2.70 -4.33
CA VAL A 96 4.20 1.82 -3.18
C VAL A 96 5.17 2.23 -2.07
N ASP A 97 4.63 2.62 -0.93
CA ASP A 97 5.43 2.81 0.29
C ASP A 97 5.39 1.51 1.11
N MET A 98 6.55 0.88 1.25
CA MET A 98 6.69 -0.36 2.01
C MET A 98 6.38 -0.19 3.51
N LEU A 99 6.38 1.04 4.05
CA LEU A 99 5.95 1.29 5.43
C LEU A 99 4.43 1.44 5.56
N ALA A 100 3.73 1.67 4.44
CA ALA A 100 2.28 1.81 4.37
C ALA A 100 1.56 0.50 4.02
N ILE A 101 2.28 -0.63 3.99
CA ILE A 101 1.70 -1.97 3.84
C ILE A 101 1.62 -2.63 5.21
N SER A 102 0.42 -3.09 5.56
CA SER A 102 0.14 -3.80 6.80
C SER A 102 -0.15 -5.27 6.53
N HIS A 103 0.50 -6.17 7.25
CA HIS A 103 0.11 -7.59 7.30
C HIS A 103 -0.98 -7.78 8.37
N VAL A 104 -2.21 -8.02 7.93
CA VAL A 104 -3.44 -7.90 8.72
C VAL A 104 -3.71 -9.12 9.60
N ASN A 105 -3.39 -10.32 9.13
CA ASN A 105 -3.57 -11.56 9.89
C ASN A 105 -2.31 -11.94 10.67
N LYS A 106 -2.42 -12.93 11.57
CA LYS A 106 -1.30 -13.42 12.36
C LYS A 106 -0.21 -13.99 11.45
N TYR A 107 1.03 -13.55 11.68
CA TYR A 107 2.23 -13.95 10.93
C TYR A 107 2.58 -15.43 11.25
N GLY A 108 2.36 -15.83 12.51
CA GLY A 108 2.65 -17.18 12.96
C GLY A 108 4.15 -17.44 12.94
N ASN A 109 4.56 -18.60 12.40
CA ASN A 109 5.96 -19.00 12.30
C ASN A 109 6.50 -18.92 10.87
N THR A 110 5.77 -18.30 9.94
CA THR A 110 6.15 -18.22 8.53
C THR A 110 7.41 -17.37 8.28
N PRO A 111 7.75 -16.30 9.04
CA PRO A 111 8.94 -15.50 8.78
C PRO A 111 10.13 -15.82 9.72
N HIS A 112 10.13 -16.98 10.39
CA HIS A 112 11.12 -17.27 11.45
C HIS A 112 12.59 -17.27 10.99
N CYS A 113 12.85 -17.56 9.71
CA CYS A 113 14.19 -17.52 9.13
C CYS A 113 14.77 -16.11 8.99
N ILE A 114 13.94 -15.05 9.02
CA ILE A 114 14.39 -13.66 8.83
C ILE A 114 14.21 -12.79 10.07
N ILE A 115 13.39 -13.19 11.05
CA ILE A 115 12.98 -12.31 12.16
C ILE A 115 14.16 -11.77 12.99
N ASP A 116 15.19 -12.60 13.24
CA ASP A 116 16.39 -12.21 13.99
C ASP A 116 17.40 -11.41 13.13
N LYS A 117 17.30 -11.54 11.80
CA LYS A 117 18.19 -10.86 10.85
C LYS A 117 17.65 -9.49 10.44
N ASN A 118 16.35 -9.42 10.13
CA ASN A 118 15.65 -8.20 9.77
C ASN A 118 14.16 -8.32 10.12
N PHE A 119 13.82 -7.78 11.29
CA PHE A 119 12.46 -7.77 11.81
C PHE A 119 11.45 -7.08 10.87
N PHE A 120 11.84 -6.00 10.18
CA PHE A 120 10.94 -5.30 9.26
C PHE A 120 10.61 -6.13 8.00
N MET A 121 11.54 -6.97 7.56
CA MET A 121 11.33 -7.85 6.42
C MET A 121 10.47 -9.08 6.78
N ALA A 122 10.33 -9.40 8.07
CA ALA A 122 9.47 -10.48 8.53
C ALA A 122 8.00 -10.28 8.13
N THR A 123 7.55 -9.04 7.94
CA THR A 123 6.22 -8.72 7.40
C THR A 123 5.95 -9.29 6.01
N TYR A 124 7.00 -9.53 5.23
CA TYR A 124 6.91 -9.88 3.82
C TYR A 124 7.48 -11.25 3.49
N CYS A 125 8.17 -11.89 4.43
CA CYS A 125 8.91 -13.10 4.18
C CYS A 125 8.09 -14.34 4.56
N VAL A 126 7.99 -15.28 3.62
CA VAL A 126 7.56 -16.65 3.91
C VAL A 126 8.76 -17.56 3.69
N CYS A 127 9.23 -18.19 4.77
CA CYS A 127 10.41 -19.05 4.74
C CYS A 127 10.13 -20.35 3.98
N TYR A 128 11.10 -20.80 3.17
CA TYR A 128 10.93 -21.98 2.31
C TYR A 128 10.57 -23.27 3.05
N ASP A 129 11.03 -23.44 4.29
CA ASP A 129 10.73 -24.60 5.15
C ASP A 129 9.34 -24.54 5.80
N LYS A 130 8.50 -23.57 5.41
CA LYS A 130 7.12 -23.37 5.86
C LYS A 130 6.09 -23.41 4.72
N ILE A 131 6.50 -23.85 3.53
CA ILE A 131 5.69 -23.95 2.31
C ILE A 131 5.33 -25.41 2.04
#